data_AF-A0A6J7ZHW8-F1
#
_entry.id   AF-A0A6J7ZHW8-F1
#
_cell.length_a   1.000
_cell.length_b   1.000
_cell.length_c   1.000
_cell.angle_alpha   90.00
_cell.angle_beta   90.00
_cell.angle_gamma   90.00
#
_symmetry.space_group_name_H-M   'P 1'
#
loop_
_entity.id
_entity.type
_entity.pdbx_description
1 polymer ?
#
loop_
_entity_poly.entity_id
_entity_poly.type
_entity_poly.pdbx_seq_one_letter_code
_entity_poly.pdbx_strand_id
1 'polypeptide(L)' 'MMQENVVGRQSKANLMKTFTAIIEKDSDTNLYVGYIPGFPGAHSQGETLDELQENLREVIEMLLNDCSFS' A
#
# COMPACT_ATOMS: atom_id res chain seq x y z
N MET A 1 -16.51 -46.99 8.56
CA MET A 1 -15.15 -46.89 7.95
C MET A 1 -15.36 -46.52 6.49
N MET A 2 -14.89 -45.43 5.91
CA MET A 2 -14.06 -44.30 6.32
C MET A 2 -14.63 -43.10 5.54
N GLN A 3 -14.85 -41.94 6.18
CA GLN A 3 -15.11 -40.71 5.45
C GLN A 3 -13.76 -40.01 5.26
N GLU A 4 -13.37 -39.79 4.01
CA GLU A 4 -12.11 -39.12 3.68
C GLU A 4 -12.26 -37.61 3.91
N ASN A 5 -11.57 -37.11 4.93
CA ASN A 5 -11.44 -35.68 5.20
C ASN A 5 -10.32 -35.13 4.31
N VAL A 6 -10.68 -34.62 3.13
CA VAL A 6 -9.78 -33.78 2.34
C VAL A 6 -9.78 -32.39 2.99
N VAL A 7 -8.81 -32.16 3.89
CA VAL A 7 -8.51 -30.81 4.39
C VAL A 7 -7.98 -30.00 3.21
N GLY A 8 -8.88 -29.27 2.56
CA GLY A 8 -8.53 -28.30 1.52
C GLY A 8 -7.53 -27.31 2.09
N ARG A 9 -6.37 -27.17 1.42
CA ARG A 9 -5.40 -26.09 1.69
C ARG A 9 -6.17 -24.78 1.76
N GLN A 10 -6.18 -24.15 2.94
CA GLN A 10 -6.55 -22.74 3.00
C GLN A 10 -5.46 -21.97 2.26
N SER A 11 -5.71 -21.64 1.00
CA SER A 11 -5.00 -20.59 0.30
C SER A 11 -5.21 -19.33 1.12
N LYS A 12 -4.18 -18.91 1.88
CA LYS A 12 -4.08 -17.56 2.42
C LYS A 12 -4.23 -16.62 1.22
N ALA A 13 -5.44 -16.12 0.99
CA ALA A 13 -5.65 -15.10 -0.02
C ALA A 13 -4.74 -13.95 0.38
N ASN A 14 -3.74 -13.64 -0.45
CA ASN A 14 -3.01 -12.39 -0.31
C ASN A 14 -4.07 -11.30 -0.37
N LEU A 15 -4.36 -10.69 0.78
CA LEU A 15 -5.32 -9.60 0.85
C LEU A 15 -4.64 -8.44 0.13
N MET A 16 -4.85 -8.34 -1.19
CA MET A 16 -4.44 -7.19 -1.99
C MET A 16 -5.16 -5.98 -1.41
N LYS A 17 -4.45 -5.24 -0.57
CA LYS A 17 -4.93 -3.98 -0.01
C LYS A 17 -4.76 -2.92 -1.08
N THR A 18 -5.86 -2.43 -1.60
CA THR A 18 -5.87 -1.29 -2.51
C THR A 18 -5.98 -0.01 -1.69
N PHE A 19 -5.05 0.91 -1.91
CA PHE A 19 -5.08 2.25 -1.34
C PHE A 19 -5.27 3.27 -2.46
N THR A 20 -6.06 4.30 -2.21
CA THR A 20 -6.24 5.41 -3.15
C THR A 20 -5.37 6.56 -2.69
N ALA A 21 -4.43 6.98 -3.53
CA ALA A 21 -3.67 8.20 -3.32
C ALA A 21 -4.33 9.38 -4.05
N ILE A 22 -4.31 10.55 -3.43
CA ILE A 22 -4.61 11.83 -4.08
C ILE A 22 -3.28 12.40 -4.54
N ILE A 23 -3.19 12.77 -5.81
CA ILE A 23 -1.97 13.30 -6.45
C ILE A 23 -2.26 14.70 -6.96
N GLU A 24 -1.37 15.62 -6.61
CA GLU A 24 -1.36 17.00 -7.08
C GLU A 24 -0.03 17.26 -7.78
N LYS A 25 -0.05 18.07 -8.84
CA LYS A 25 1.18 18.51 -9.51
C LYS A 25 1.48 19.93 -9.07
N ASP A 26 2.63 20.11 -8.43
CA ASP A 26 3.13 21.42 -8.04
C ASP A 26 3.71 22.13 -9.27
N SER A 27 3.17 23.30 -9.61
CA SER A 27 3.61 24.09 -10.75
C SER A 27 4.95 24.81 -10.54
N ASP A 28 5.33 25.05 -9.28
CA ASP A 28 6.53 25.80 -8.92
C ASP A 28 7.76 24.89 -8.92
N THR A 29 7.62 23.68 -8.38
CA THR A 29 8.69 22.67 -8.34
C THR A 29 8.64 21.67 -9.50
N ASN A 30 7.52 21.62 -10.22
CA ASN A 30 7.22 20.65 -11.29
C ASN A 30 7.25 19.19 -10.79
N LEU A 31 7.08 18.96 -9.49
CA LEU A 31 7.01 17.66 -8.85
C LEU A 31 5.55 17.19 -8.71
N TYR A 32 5.37 15.88 -8.67
CA TYR A 32 4.12 15.27 -8.22
C TYR A 32 4.18 15.09 -6.71
N VAL A 33 3.17 15.56 -6.01
CA VAL A 33 2.99 15.41 -4.56
C VAL A 33 1.77 14.53 -4.34
N GLY A 34 1.92 13.46 -3.56
CA GLY A 34 0.86 12.50 -3.31
C GLY A 34 0.67 12.20 -1.83
N TYR A 35 -0.57 11.92 -1.43
CA TYR A 35 -0.90 11.45 -0.08
C TYR A 35 -2.07 10.47 -0.08
N ILE A 36 -2.17 9.65 0.97
CA ILE A 36 -3.25 8.65 1.11
C ILE A 36 -4.21 9.07 2.22
N PRO A 37 -5.47 9.39 1.88
CA PRO A 37 -6.49 9.67 2.88
C PRO A 37 -6.65 8.49 3.86
N GLY A 38 -6.65 8.79 5.16
CA GLY A 38 -6.78 7.77 6.22
C GLY A 38 -5.45 7.25 6.78
N PHE A 39 -4.31 7.64 6.21
CA PHE A 39 -2.98 7.33 6.74
C PHE A 39 -2.22 8.63 7.04
N PRO A 40 -2.33 9.18 8.27
CA PRO A 40 -1.57 10.35 8.67
C PRO A 40 -0.08 10.06 8.53
N GLY A 41 0.61 10.81 7.66
CA GLY A 41 2.02 10.60 7.36
C GLY A 41 2.32 9.80 6.09
N ALA A 42 1.33 9.17 5.45
CA ALA A 42 1.49 8.57 4.12
C ALA A 42 1.42 9.65 3.03
N HIS A 43 2.51 10.40 2.91
CA HIS A 43 2.70 11.44 1.90
C HIS A 43 4.11 11.31 1.32
N SER A 44 4.24 11.59 0.02
CA SER A 44 5.52 11.62 -0.65
C SER A 44 5.48 12.51 -1.89
N GLN A 45 6.63 12.68 -2.53
CA GLN A 45 6.80 13.43 -3.77
C GLN A 45 7.68 12.66 -4.77
N GLY A 46 7.59 12.98 -6.05
CA GLY A 46 8.43 12.43 -7.10
C GLY A 46 8.42 13.27 -8.37
N GLU A 47 9.46 13.18 -9.18
CA GLU A 47 9.54 13.83 -10.50
C GLU A 47 8.59 13.16 -11.50
N THR A 48 8.24 11.90 -11.25
CA THR A 48 7.33 11.09 -12.07
C THR A 48 6.25 10.42 -11.21
N LEU A 49 5.16 9.97 -11.85
CA LEU A 49 4.11 9.19 -11.17
C LEU A 49 4.62 7.84 -10.67
N ASP A 50 5.53 7.20 -11.40
CA ASP A 50 6.13 5.93 -11.01
C ASP A 50 7.02 6.09 -9.76
N GLU A 51 7.84 7.15 -9.71
CA GLU A 51 8.65 7.47 -8.53
C GLU A 51 7.78 7.79 -7.31
N LEU A 52 6.74 8.61 -7.49
CA LEU A 52 5.79 8.91 -6.42
C LEU A 52 5.09 7.64 -5.92
N GLN A 53 4.74 6.72 -6.82
CA GLN A 53 4.12 5.44 -6.47
C GLN A 53 5.04 4.58 -5.61
N GLU A 54 6.29 4.39 -6.02
CA GLU A 54 7.27 3.60 -5.26
C GLU A 54 7.54 4.24 -3.90
N ASN A 55 7.71 5.56 -3.84
CA ASN A 55 7.91 6.26 -2.56
C ASN A 55 6.69 6.11 -1.62
N LEU A 56 5.47 6.25 -2.14
CA LEU A 56 4.25 6.02 -1.35
C LEU A 56 4.13 4.58 -0.88
N ARG A 57 4.52 3.62 -1.72
CA ARG A 57 4.52 2.20 -1.39
C ARG A 57 5.46 1.91 -0.23
N GLU A 58 6.68 2.43 -0.25
CA GLU A 58 7.64 2.27 0.87
C GLU A 58 7.05 2.80 2.19
N VAL A 59 6.45 3.99 2.16
CA VAL A 59 5.82 4.58 3.35
C VAL A 59 4.66 3.72 3.86
N ILE A 60 3.81 3.21 2.97
CA ILE A 60 2.72 2.29 3.36
C ILE A 60 3.28 0.99 3.91
N GLU A 61 4.29 0.39 3.28
CA GLU A 61 4.91 -0.86 3.72
C GLU A 61 5.50 -0.70 5.13
N MET A 62 6.14 0.44 5.43
CA MET A 62 6.59 0.77 6.79
C MET A 62 5.42 0.82 7.78
N LEU A 63 4.37 1.59 7.47
CA LEU A 63 3.20 1.75 8.35
C LEU A 63 2.44 0.43 8.58
N LEU A 64 2.35 -0.42 7.56
CA LEU A 64 1.69 -1.72 7.64
C LEU A 64 2.52 -2.76 8.40
N ASN A 65 3.85 -2.75 8.25
CA ASN A 65 4.74 -3.63 9.00
C ASN A 65 4.72 -3.31 10.49
N ASP A 66 4.66 -2.03 10.87
CA ASP A 66 4.59 -1.60 12.27
C ASP A 66 3.27 -2.02 12.96
N CYS A 67 2.17 -2.10 12.21
CA CYS A 67 0.86 -2.54 12.74
C CYS A 67 0.79 -4.05 13.06
N SER A 68 1.83 -4.85 12.78
CA SER A 68 1.82 -6.31 12.97
C SER A 68 2.41 -6.80 14.32
N PHE A 69 2.77 -5.89 15.23
CA PHE A 69 3.08 -6.24 16.61
C PHE A 69 1.82 -6.22 17.50
N SER A 70 1.03 -7.30 17.45
CA SER A 70 0.21 -7.80 18.58
C SER A 70 -0.37 -9.18 18.27
#